data_AF-A0A8C9VWD0-F1
#
_entry.id   AF-A0A8C9VWD0-F1
#
_cell.length_a   1.000
_cell.length_b   1.000
_cell.length_c   1.000
_cell.angle_alpha   90.00
_cell.angle_beta   90.00
_cell.angle_gamma   90.00
#
_symmetry.space_group_name_H-M   'P 1'
#
loop_
_entity.id
_entity.type
_entity.pdbx_description
1 polymer ?
#
loop_
_entity_poly.entity_id
_entity_poly.type
_entity_poly.pdbx_seq_one_letter_code
_entity_poly.pdbx_strand_id
1 'polypeptide(L)'
;MARTKQTARKSTGGKAPRKQLATKAARKSAPATGGVKKPHRYRPGTVALREIRRYQKSTELLIRKLPFQRLARLTWLVCLKTPTCTSSYTTLPSPGYLERLCL
;
A
#
# COMPACT_ATOMS: atom_id res chain seq x y z
N MET A 1 -27.31 48.73 12.27
CA MET A 1 -25.99 48.49 12.91
C MET A 1 -26.14 47.36 13.91
N ALA A 2 -25.49 46.22 13.68
CA ALA A 2 -25.58 45.05 14.56
C ALA A 2 -24.27 44.90 15.36
N ARG A 3 -24.40 44.90 16.70
CA ARG A 3 -23.29 44.82 17.65
C ARG A 3 -22.71 43.40 17.67
N THR A 4 -21.50 43.22 17.16
CA THR A 4 -20.74 41.97 17.28
C THR A 4 -20.17 41.83 18.69
N LYS A 5 -20.52 40.73 19.38
CA LYS A 5 -19.89 40.36 20.65
C LYS A 5 -18.54 39.70 20.35
N GLN A 6 -17.45 40.34 20.76
CA GLN A 6 -16.11 39.75 20.74
C GLN A 6 -16.01 38.73 21.89
N THR A 7 -16.06 37.43 21.57
CA THR A 7 -15.72 36.40 22.55
C THR A 7 -14.21 36.25 22.63
N ALA A 8 -13.64 36.39 23.82
CA ALA A 8 -12.21 36.21 24.05
C ALA A 8 -11.77 34.79 23.62
N ARG A 9 -10.88 34.71 22.63
CA ARG A 9 -10.16 33.47 22.30
C ARG A 9 -8.90 33.42 23.16
N LYS A 10 -8.69 32.30 23.87
CA LYS A 10 -7.42 32.03 24.57
C LYS A 10 -6.32 31.85 23.52
N SER A 11 -5.41 32.81 23.41
CA SER A 11 -4.16 32.63 22.69
C SER A 11 -3.18 31.88 23.61
N THR A 12 -3.03 30.58 23.43
CA THR A 12 -1.87 29.89 24.01
C THR A 12 -0.63 30.32 23.24
N GLY A 13 0.10 31.26 23.83
CA GLY A 13 1.42 31.70 23.37
C GLY A 13 2.41 30.53 23.33
N GLY A 14 3.34 30.63 22.39
CA GLY A 14 4.38 29.63 22.12
C GLY A 14 5.10 29.18 23.38
N LYS A 15 5.34 27.87 23.45
CA LYS A 15 5.98 27.20 24.58
C LYS A 15 7.44 27.67 24.67
N ALA A 16 7.78 28.42 25.72
CA ALA A 16 9.15 28.86 25.99
C ALA A 16 10.10 27.65 26.22
N PRO A 17 11.39 27.75 25.85
CA PRO A 17 12.34 26.65 26.05
C PRO A 17 12.69 26.54 27.55
N ARG A 18 12.24 25.47 28.20
CA ARG A 18 12.53 25.20 29.61
C ARG A 18 13.73 24.26 29.73
N LYS A 19 14.70 24.62 30.59
CA LYS A 19 15.86 23.80 30.99
C LYS A 19 15.47 22.35 31.27
N GLN A 20 16.25 21.40 30.72
CA GLN A 20 16.03 19.96 30.86
C GLN A 20 16.37 19.50 32.29
N LEU A 21 15.33 19.30 33.09
CA LEU A 21 15.34 18.31 34.16
C LEU A 21 14.64 17.07 33.60
N ALA A 22 15.26 15.90 33.78
CA ALA A 22 14.82 14.63 33.22
C ALA A 22 13.36 14.37 33.55
N THR A 23 12.48 14.66 32.58
CA THR A 23 11.05 14.43 32.69
C THR A 23 10.78 13.06 32.09
N LYS A 24 10.46 12.10 32.96
CA LYS A 24 9.90 10.82 32.55
C LYS A 24 8.68 11.12 31.67
N ALA A 25 8.80 10.88 30.38
CA ALA A 25 7.75 11.18 29.42
C ALA A 25 6.56 10.25 29.70
N ALA A 26 5.62 10.73 30.51
CA ALA A 26 4.28 10.17 30.58
C ALA A 26 3.66 10.36 29.19
N ARG A 27 3.81 9.34 28.34
CA ARG A 27 3.05 9.25 27.09
C ARG A 27 1.59 9.35 27.49
N LYS A 28 0.82 10.20 26.82
CA LYS A 28 -0.63 10.33 27.02
C LYS A 28 -1.30 8.99 26.72
N SER A 29 -1.38 8.11 27.70
CA SER A 29 -2.18 6.90 27.66
C SER A 29 -3.57 7.25 28.19
N ALA A 30 -4.53 7.23 27.26
CA ALA A 30 -5.97 7.34 27.43
C ALA A 30 -6.52 8.62 28.10
N PRO A 31 -7.60 9.22 27.57
CA PRO A 31 -8.43 10.10 28.39
C PRO A 31 -9.08 9.25 29.50
N ALA A 32 -8.75 9.54 30.75
CA ALA A 32 -9.62 9.18 31.86
C ALA A 32 -10.95 9.92 31.63
N THR A 33 -12.05 9.20 31.74
CA THR A 33 -13.44 9.66 31.58
C THR A 33 -13.83 10.16 30.17
N GLY A 34 -14.33 9.24 29.35
CA GLY A 34 -15.17 9.53 28.18
C GLY A 34 -14.73 8.85 26.89
N GLY A 35 -15.14 7.58 26.69
CA GLY A 35 -15.19 6.87 25.41
C GLY A 35 -13.90 6.82 24.57
N VAL A 36 -13.29 5.64 24.44
CA VAL A 36 -12.19 5.42 23.48
C VAL A 36 -12.64 5.88 22.09
N LYS A 37 -12.00 6.94 21.56
CA LYS A 37 -12.27 7.43 20.20
C LYS A 37 -12.10 6.24 19.25
N LYS A 38 -13.14 5.94 18.47
CA LYS A 38 -13.09 4.86 17.47
C LYS A 38 -11.82 5.01 16.61
N PRO A 39 -11.09 3.92 16.33
CA PRO A 39 -9.94 3.97 15.44
C PRO A 39 -10.33 4.62 14.12
N HIS A 40 -9.52 5.57 13.65
CA HIS A 40 -9.78 6.22 12.38
C HIS A 40 -9.62 5.20 11.24
N ARG A 41 -10.72 4.89 10.56
CA ARG A 41 -10.73 4.07 9.35
C ARG A 41 -10.78 4.97 8.12
N TYR A 42 -9.83 4.78 7.21
CA TYR A 42 -9.82 5.47 5.94
C TYR A 42 -10.98 5.01 5.05
N ARG A 43 -11.44 5.89 4.16
CA ARG A 43 -12.40 5.51 3.11
C ARG A 43 -11.76 4.48 2.17
N PRO A 44 -12.57 3.56 1.59
CA PRO A 44 -12.07 2.66 0.56
C PRO A 44 -11.42 3.48 -0.57
N GLY A 45 -10.31 2.99 -1.13
CA GLY A 45 -9.53 3.69 -2.16
C GLY A 45 -8.48 4.68 -1.63
N THR A 46 -8.62 5.26 -0.43
CA THR A 46 -7.62 6.23 0.08
C THR A 46 -6.25 5.61 0.29
N VAL A 47 -6.19 4.38 0.83
CA VAL A 47 -4.92 3.66 1.04
C VAL A 47 -4.34 3.17 -0.29
N ALA A 48 -5.18 2.67 -1.20
CA ALA A 48 -4.76 2.21 -2.52
C ALA A 48 -4.12 3.33 -3.36
N LEU A 49 -4.74 4.52 -3.41
CA LEU A 49 -4.16 5.67 -4.12
C LEU A 49 -2.82 6.12 -3.53
N ARG A 50 -2.64 6.01 -2.21
CA ARG A 50 -1.37 6.32 -1.55
C ARG A 50 -0.29 5.30 -1.91
N GLU A 51 -0.64 4.02 -1.99
CA GLU A 51 0.27 2.94 -2.41
C GLU A 51 0.67 3.07 -3.88
N ILE A 52 -0.27 3.35 -4.78
CA ILE A 52 0.03 3.58 -6.21
C ILE A 52 1.03 4.72 -6.38
N ARG A 53 0.78 5.87 -5.73
CA ARG A 53 1.70 7.02 -5.78
C ARG A 53 3.07 6.70 -5.19
N ARG A 54 3.14 5.85 -4.16
CA ARG A 54 4.42 5.42 -3.56
C ARG A 54 5.20 4.54 -4.53
N TYR A 55 4.60 3.48 -5.06
CA TYR A 55 5.29 2.51 -5.94
C TYR A 55 5.67 3.10 -7.30
N GLN A 56 4.93 4.09 -7.79
CA GLN A 56 5.33 4.82 -9.00
C GLN A 56 6.49 5.78 -8.76
N LYS A 57 6.69 6.25 -7.51
CA LYS A 57 7.78 7.17 -7.15
C LYS A 57 9.08 6.44 -6.82
N SER A 58 9.00 5.24 -6.22
CA SER A 58 10.17 4.45 -5.80
C SER A 58 10.20 3.09 -6.50
N THR A 59 11.35 2.69 -7.01
CA THR A 59 11.55 1.41 -7.72
C THR A 59 12.01 0.28 -6.79
N GLU A 60 11.52 0.25 -5.55
CA GLU A 60 11.81 -0.85 -4.62
C GLU A 60 11.12 -2.14 -5.07
N LEU A 61 11.71 -3.29 -4.75
CA LEU A 61 11.15 -4.58 -5.18
C LEU A 61 9.95 -4.94 -4.32
N LEU A 62 8.79 -5.10 -4.95
CA LEU A 62 7.54 -5.47 -4.26
C LEU A 62 7.61 -6.89 -3.68
N ILE A 63 8.43 -7.76 -4.28
CA ILE A 63 8.61 -9.16 -3.88
C ILE A 63 9.93 -9.33 -3.13
N ARG A 64 9.90 -10.03 -1.99
CA ARG A 64 11.10 -10.36 -1.20
C ARG A 64 12.08 -11.20 -2.02
N LYS A 65 13.37 -10.91 -1.91
CA LYS A 65 14.44 -11.55 -2.71
C LYS A 65 14.54 -13.07 -2.52
N LEU A 66 14.58 -13.55 -1.27
CA LEU A 66 14.82 -14.96 -0.94
C LEU A 66 13.76 -15.94 -1.48
N PRO A 67 12.43 -15.73 -1.31
CA PRO A 67 11.44 -16.63 -1.88
C PRO A 67 11.43 -16.62 -3.41
N PHE A 68 11.63 -15.45 -4.04
CA PHE A 68 11.72 -15.33 -5.49
C PHE A 68 12.92 -16.11 -6.05
N GLN A 69 14.07 -16.02 -5.38
CA GLN A 69 15.28 -16.75 -5.74
C GLN A 69 15.11 -18.27 -5.63
N ARG A 70 14.43 -18.77 -4.60
CA ARG A 70 14.12 -20.21 -4.45
C ARG A 70 13.23 -20.71 -5.58
N LEU A 71 12.17 -19.96 -5.92
CA LEU A 71 11.28 -20.29 -7.03
C LEU A 71 12.03 -20.29 -8.36
N ALA A 72 12.81 -19.24 -8.65
CA ALA A 72 13.60 -19.18 -9.89
C ALA A 72 14.54 -20.39 -10.02
N ARG A 73 15.23 -20.78 -8.95
CA ARG A 73 16.10 -21.98 -8.94
C ARG A 73 15.33 -23.27 -9.18
N LEU A 74 14.14 -23.42 -8.58
CA LEU A 74 13.29 -24.58 -8.78
C LEU A 74 12.81 -24.68 -10.24
N THR A 75 12.29 -23.59 -10.81
CA THR A 75 11.84 -23.57 -12.21
C THR A 75 12.98 -23.87 -13.18
N TRP A 76 14.16 -23.28 -12.97
CA TRP A 76 15.35 -23.59 -13.77
C TRP A 76 15.76 -25.06 -13.68
N LEU A 77 15.74 -25.65 -12.48
CA LEU A 77 16.07 -27.06 -12.29
C LEU A 77 15.07 -27.98 -13.01
N VAL A 78 13.78 -27.65 -12.97
CA VAL A 78 12.72 -28.41 -13.67
C VAL A 78 12.95 -28.37 -15.19
N CYS A 79 13.19 -27.20 -15.77
CA CYS A 79 13.52 -27.07 -17.20
C CYS A 79 14.79 -27.83 -17.59
N LEU A 80 15.79 -27.92 -16.70
CA LEU A 80 17.05 -28.62 -16.98
C LEU A 80 16.94 -30.15 -16.80
N LYS A 81 16.04 -30.65 -15.94
CA LYS A 81 15.84 -32.09 -15.69
C LYS A 81 14.80 -32.72 -16.61
N THR A 82 13.96 -31.93 -17.28
CA THR A 82 12.91 -32.42 -18.18
C THR A 82 13.08 -31.82 -19.58
N PRO A 83 13.95 -32.39 -20.45
CA PRO A 83 14.09 -31.92 -21.84
C PRO A 83 12.88 -32.27 -22.73
N THR A 84 11.82 -32.88 -22.20
CA THR A 84 10.63 -33.27 -22.97
C THR A 84 9.51 -32.23 -22.85
N CYS A 85 9.76 -31.03 -23.36
CA CYS A 85 8.71 -30.23 -23.98
C CYS A 85 8.93 -30.29 -25.50
N THR A 86 8.85 -31.50 -26.04
CA THR A 86 8.55 -31.71 -27.46
C THR A 86 7.15 -31.14 -27.73
N SER A 87 7.11 -30.05 -28.48
CA SER A 87 6.16 -29.85 -29.58
C SER A 87 4.70 -30.29 -29.33
N SER A 88 3.91 -29.47 -28.64
CA SER A 88 2.44 -29.55 -28.69
C SER A 88 1.73 -28.22 -28.98
N TYR A 89 2.49 -27.18 -29.34
CA TYR A 89 1.95 -25.92 -29.89
C TYR A 89 2.18 -25.80 -31.41
N THR A 90 2.32 -26.91 -32.13
CA THR A 90 2.33 -26.94 -33.60
C THR A 90 1.12 -27.69 -34.12
N THR A 91 -0.06 -27.18 -33.79
CA THR A 91 -1.17 -27.13 -34.75
C THR A 91 -1.81 -25.76 -34.64
N LEU A 92 -1.26 -24.83 -35.41
CA LEU A 92 -2.04 -23.76 -36.02
C LEU A 92 -3.25 -24.42 -36.70
N PRO A 93 -4.50 -24.19 -36.27
CA PRO A 93 -5.60 -24.34 -37.21
C PRO A 93 -5.49 -23.15 -38.16
N SER A 94 -5.29 -23.47 -39.43
CA SER A 94 -5.26 -22.56 -40.56
C SER A 94 -6.40 -21.51 -40.48
N PRO A 95 -6.16 -20.25 -40.91
CA PRO A 95 -7.19 -19.21 -40.95
C PRO A 95 -8.15 -19.45 -42.13
N GLY A 96 -9.01 -20.47 -42.03
CA GLY A 96 -9.87 -20.90 -43.14
C GLY A 96 -11.25 -21.45 -42.77
N TYR A 97 -11.66 -21.41 -41.50
CA TYR A 97 -12.93 -22.00 -41.03
C TYR A 97 -13.98 -21.00 -40.52
N LEU A 98 -13.78 -19.69 -40.73
CA LEU A 98 -14.77 -18.65 -40.40
C LEU A 98 -15.24 -17.83 -41.63
N GLU A 99 -15.17 -18.38 -42.83
CA GLU A 99 -15.71 -17.73 -44.04
C GLU A 99 -16.52 -18.68 -44.96
N ARG A 100 -16.97 -19.83 -44.46
CA ARG A 100 -17.82 -20.77 -45.23
C ARG A 100 -19.13 -21.17 -44.54
N LEU A 101 -19.57 -20.38 -43.56
CA LEU A 101 -20.85 -20.59 -42.86
C LEU A 101 -21.68 -19.30 -42.71
N CYS A 102 -21.32 -18.24 -43.44
CA CYS A 102 -22.14 -17.03 -43.53
C CYS A 102 -21.98 -16.43 -44.93
N LEU A 103 -22.54 -17.13 -45.93
CA LEU A 103 -23.10 -16.69 -47.22
C LEU A 103 -23.11 -17.83 -48.23
#